data_AF-A0A355R2Q8-F1
#
_entry.id   AF-A0A355R2Q8-F1
#
_cell.length_a   1.000
_cell.length_b   1.000
_cell.length_c   1.000
_cell.angle_alpha   90.00
_cell.angle_beta   90.00
_cell.angle_gamma   90.00
#
_symmetry.space_group_name_H-M   'P 1'
#
loop_
_entity.id
_entity.type
_entity.pdbx_description
1 polymer ?
#
loop_
_entity_poly.entity_id
_entity_poly.type
_entity_poly.pdbx_seq_one_letter_code
_entity_poly.pdbx_strand_id
1 'polypeptide(L)' 'MSDHEHSHGHRHQSHSDVMKRLKRAEGHLRSIITMIEDGRECVDIAQQLHAVEKAVCQAKRTL' A
#
# COMPACT_ATOMS: atom_id res chain seq x y z
N MET A 1 -15.03 25.36 -34.05
CA MET A 1 -14.95 23.88 -34.04
C MET A 1 -13.79 23.52 -33.13
N SER A 2 -14.08 23.17 -31.88
CA SER A 2 -13.07 22.86 -30.87
C SER A 2 -13.66 21.80 -29.96
N ASP A 3 -13.63 20.57 -30.45
CA ASP A 3 -14.04 19.38 -29.71
C ASP A 3 -13.05 19.13 -28.58
N HIS A 4 -13.54 19.33 -27.35
CA HIS A 4 -12.88 18.87 -26.13
C HIS A 4 -13.11 17.37 -26.01
N GLU A 5 -12.11 16.57 -26.39
CA GLU A 5 -12.08 15.14 -26.11
C GLU A 5 -11.85 14.93 -24.59
N HIS A 6 -12.95 14.74 -23.85
CA HIS A 6 -12.92 14.37 -22.45
C HIS A 6 -12.39 12.94 -22.31
N SER A 7 -11.15 12.82 -21.82
CA SER A 7 -10.56 11.56 -21.36
C SER A 7 -11.38 10.99 -20.20
N HIS A 8 -12.27 10.06 -20.50
CA HIS A 8 -13.00 9.29 -19.50
C HIS A 8 -12.06 8.25 -18.88
N GLY A 9 -11.24 8.71 -17.92
CA GLY A 9 -10.54 7.83 -16.99
C GLY A 9 -11.58 7.08 -16.15
N HIS A 10 -11.81 5.80 -16.47
CA HIS A 10 -12.58 4.89 -15.63
C HIS A 10 -11.85 4.67 -14.30
N ARG A 11 -12.00 5.63 -13.38
CA ARG A 11 -11.46 5.55 -12.03
C ARG A 11 -12.37 4.62 -11.24
N HIS A 12 -12.17 3.31 -11.42
CA HIS A 12 -12.92 2.30 -10.68
C HIS A 12 -12.79 2.55 -9.18
N GLN A 13 -13.91 2.48 -8.45
CA GLN A 13 -13.95 2.73 -7.01
C GLN A 13 -12.97 1.81 -6.24
N SER A 14 -12.73 0.61 -6.78
CA SER A 14 -11.70 -0.35 -6.35
C SER A 14 -10.28 0.23 -6.35
N HIS A 15 -9.91 1.07 -7.32
CA HIS A 15 -8.56 1.64 -7.39
C HIS A 15 -8.27 2.60 -6.22
N SER A 16 -9.27 3.38 -5.79
CA SER A 16 -9.14 4.27 -4.62
C SER A 16 -8.90 3.49 -3.34
N ASP A 17 -9.60 2.38 -3.18
CA ASP A 17 -9.56 1.55 -1.98
C ASP A 17 -8.32 0.64 -1.94
N VAL A 18 -7.83 0.18 -3.09
CA VAL A 18 -6.52 -0.46 -3.24
C VAL A 18 -5.41 0.55 -2.91
N MET A 19 -5.47 1.77 -3.46
CA MET A 19 -4.49 2.82 -3.17
C MET A 19 -4.42 3.15 -1.67
N LYS A 20 -5.56 3.27 -0.97
CA LYS A 20 -5.60 3.48 0.49
C LYS A 20 -4.97 2.33 1.29
N ARG A 21 -5.06 1.09 0.81
CA ARG A 21 -4.41 -0.07 1.45
C ARG A 21 -2.91 -0.04 1.24
N LEU A 22 -2.46 0.24 0.01
CA LEU A 22 -1.04 0.35 -0.32
C LEU A 22 -0.35 1.48 0.45
N LYS A 23 -1.00 2.66 0.59
CA LYS A 23 -0.47 3.77 1.41
C LYS A 23 -0.28 3.41 2.88
N ARG A 24 -1.15 2.55 3.44
CA ARG A 24 -0.99 2.05 4.82
C ARG A 24 0.20 1.10 4.93
N ALA A 25 0.35 0.17 3.97
CA ALA A 25 1.50 -0.72 3.89
C ALA A 25 2.82 0.05 3.74
N GLU A 26 2.83 1.14 2.97
CA GLU A 26 3.97 2.06 2.85
C GLU A 26 4.38 2.68 4.20
N GLY A 27 3.42 3.19 4.98
CA GLY A 27 3.68 3.73 6.31
C GLY A 27 4.27 2.69 7.26
N HIS A 28 3.77 1.45 7.21
CA HIS A 28 4.31 0.35 8.01
C HIS A 28 5.74 -0.01 7.58
N LEU A 29 6.01 -0.05 6.27
CA LEU A 29 7.37 -0.30 5.76
C LEU A 29 8.37 0.74 6.24
N ARG A 30 8.00 2.03 6.29
CA ARG A 30 8.85 3.07 6.88
C ARG A 30 9.17 2.79 8.34
N SER A 31 8.15 2.41 9.13
CA SER A 31 8.37 2.05 10.54
C SER A 31 9.30 0.85 10.70
N ILE A 32 9.20 -0.15 9.81
CA ILE A 32 10.09 -1.33 9.84
C ILE A 32 11.53 -0.95 9.55
N ILE A 33 11.76 -0.04 8.60
CA ILE A 33 13.11 0.48 8.31
C ILE A 33 13.69 1.14 9.56
N THR A 34 12.92 2.02 10.22
CA THR A 34 13.35 2.63 11.48
C THR A 34 13.60 1.59 12.58
N MET A 35 12.79 0.54 12.69
CA MET A 35 13.04 -0.55 13.65
C MET A 35 14.37 -1.27 13.38
N ILE A 36 14.74 -1.46 12.12
CA ILE A 36 16.03 -2.05 11.74
C ILE A 36 17.18 -1.10 12.09
N GLU A 37 17.04 0.18 11.78
CA GLU A 37 18.02 1.23 12.10
C GLU A 37 18.23 1.37 13.62
N ASP A 38 17.16 1.25 14.41
CA ASP A 38 17.16 1.28 15.87
C ASP A 38 17.67 -0.04 16.51
N GLY A 39 18.00 -1.06 15.70
CA GLY A 39 18.50 -2.34 16.20
C GLY A 39 17.48 -3.15 16.99
N ARG A 40 16.18 -3.05 16.65
CA ARG A 40 15.10 -3.82 17.29
C ARG A 40 15.25 -5.32 17.04
N GLU A 41 14.63 -6.10 17.92
CA GLU A 41 14.63 -7.57 17.85
C GLU A 41 14.08 -8.09 16.51
N CYS A 42 14.76 -9.10 15.96
CA CYS A 42 14.40 -9.72 14.68
C CYS A 42 12.97 -10.27 14.67
N VAL A 43 12.48 -10.75 15.81
CA VAL A 43 11.11 -11.28 15.95
C VAL A 43 10.06 -10.18 15.76
N ASP A 44 10.28 -9.01 16.34
CA ASP A 44 9.39 -7.85 16.20
C ASP A 44 9.35 -7.39 14.74
N ILE A 45 10.52 -7.29 14.11
CA ILE A 45 10.67 -6.91 12.70
C ILE A 45 9.93 -7.91 11.80
N ALA A 46 10.13 -9.22 12.03
CA ALA A 46 9.48 -10.27 11.25
C ALA A 46 7.95 -10.22 11.37
N GLN A 47 7.40 -9.94 12.56
CA GLN A 47 5.96 -9.78 12.75
C GLN A 47 5.41 -8.58 11.94
N GLN A 48 6.11 -7.46 11.95
CA GLN A 48 5.69 -6.27 11.19
C GLN A 48 5.76 -6.52 9.68
N LEU A 49 6.81 -7.19 9.19
CA LEU A 49 6.92 -7.59 7.78
C LEU A 49 5.76 -8.50 7.35
N HIS A 50 5.37 -9.46 8.19
CA HIS A 50 4.23 -10.33 7.90
C HIS A 50 2.90 -9.55 7.83
N ALA A 51 2.73 -8.52 8.67
CA ALA A 51 1.55 -7.65 8.60
C ALA A 51 1.48 -6.88 7.28
N VAL A 52 2.63 -6.37 6.79
CA VAL A 52 2.74 -5.71 5.48
C VAL A 52 2.43 -6.67 4.34
N GLU A 53 3.01 -7.87 4.36
CA GLU A 53 2.75 -8.93 3.37
C GLU A 53 1.24 -9.21 3.24
N LYS A 54 0.56 -9.41 4.37
CA LYS A 54 -0.89 -9.62 4.41
C LYS A 54 -1.65 -8.44 3.82
N ALA A 55 -1.27 -7.20 4.15
CA ALA A 55 -1.94 -6.01 3.64
C ALA A 55 -1.82 -5.91 2.10
N VAL A 56 -0.64 -6.19 1.55
CA VAL A 56 -0.40 -6.20 0.09
C VAL A 56 -1.18 -7.33 -0.58
N CYS A 57 -1.19 -8.53 0.03
CA CYS A 57 -1.95 -9.67 -0.49
C CYS A 57 -3.46 -9.35 -0.57
N GLN A 58 -4.02 -8.70 0.46
CA GLN A 58 -5.42 -8.27 0.45
C GLN A 58 -5.69 -7.17 -0.58
N ALA A 59 -4.77 -6.23 -0.76
CA ALA A 59 -4.89 -5.21 -1.80
C ALA A 59 -4.97 -5.84 -3.20
N LYS A 60 -4.11 -6.83 -3.49
CA LYS A 60 -4.13 -7.58 -4.76
C LYS A 60 -5.49 -8.26 -5.03
N ARG A 61 -6.13 -8.82 -4.00
CA ARG A 61 -7.44 -9.48 -4.12
C ARG A 61 -8.60 -8.53 -4.40
N THR A 62 -8.39 -7.22 -4.25
CA THR A 62 -9.41 -6.18 -4.42
C THR A 62 -9.27 -5.45 -5.77
N LEU A 63 -8.24 -5.79 -6.56
CA LEU A 63 -8.10 -5.40 -7.97
C LEU A 63 -9.03 -6.25 -8.83
#